data_AF-A3Z2T9-F1
#
_entry.id   AF-A3Z2T9-F1
#
_cell.length_a   1.000
_cell.length_b   1.000
_cell.length_c   1.000
_cell.angle_alpha   90.00
_cell.angle_beta   90.00
_cell.angle_gamma   90.00
#
_symmetry.space_group_name_H-M   'P 1'
#
loop_
_entity.id
_entity.type
_entity.pdbx_description
1 polymer ?
#
loop_
_entity_poly.entity_id
_entity_poly.type
_entity_poly.pdbx_seq_one_letter_code
_entity_poly.pdbx_strand_id
1 'polypeptide(L)'
;MALIWLLATLADRLWWTLQGGVPAWDQADYLNSALDHGRALGLLPGGGWQGWNALLDLSPKIPPLASLVNGSVMAVSGGAPDQAAWSLSLWHGLLLIAVAGWGRRLYGPGFAWLACGLIAMVPAFLELRTDY
;
A
#
# COMPACT_ATOMS: atom_id res chain seq x y z
N MET A 1 -11.72 3.21 -14.25
CA MET A 1 -10.66 3.20 -13.23
C MET A 1 -11.07 2.43 -12.01
N ALA A 2 -12.16 2.80 -11.34
CA ALA A 2 -12.67 2.04 -10.19
C ALA A 2 -12.83 0.54 -10.47
N LEU A 3 -13.40 0.15 -11.62
CA LEU A 3 -13.52 -1.27 -11.97
C LEU A 3 -12.17 -1.99 -12.12
N ILE A 4 -11.19 -1.37 -12.78
CA ILE A 4 -9.84 -1.95 -12.94
C ILE A 4 -9.19 -2.11 -11.56
N TRP A 5 -9.30 -1.09 -10.72
CA TRP A 5 -8.78 -1.11 -9.37
C TRP A 5 -9.45 -2.21 -8.52
N LEU A 6 -10.78 -2.32 -8.54
CA LEU A 6 -11.51 -3.35 -7.80
C LEU A 6 -11.15 -4.77 -8.25
N LEU A 7 -11.05 -5.00 -9.57
CA LEU A 7 -10.65 -6.31 -10.10
C LEU A 7 -9.21 -6.67 -9.73
N ALA A 8 -8.29 -5.71 -9.81
CA ALA A 8 -6.92 -5.88 -9.36
C ALA A 8 -6.86 -6.22 -7.86
N THR A 9 -7.49 -5.39 -7.02
CA THR A 9 -7.56 -5.62 -5.58
C THR A 9 -8.18 -6.98 -5.25
N LEU A 10 -9.24 -7.39 -5.95
CA LEU A 10 -9.83 -8.72 -5.75
C LEU A 10 -8.85 -9.85 -6.10
N ALA A 11 -8.12 -9.72 -7.21
CA ALA A 11 -7.09 -10.68 -7.59
C ALA A 11 -5.97 -10.74 -6.54
N ASP A 12 -5.53 -9.58 -6.04
CA ASP A 12 -4.52 -9.49 -4.97
C ASP A 12 -5.03 -10.14 -3.68
N ARG A 13 -6.30 -9.90 -3.31
CA ARG A 13 -6.91 -10.54 -2.13
C ARG A 13 -6.91 -12.06 -2.27
N LEU A 14 -7.28 -12.57 -3.44
CA LEU A 14 -7.26 -14.01 -3.70
C LEU A 14 -5.83 -14.55 -3.63
N TRP A 15 -4.85 -13.83 -4.19
CA TRP A 15 -3.44 -14.18 -4.08
C TRP A 15 -3.00 -14.33 -2.62
N TRP A 16 -3.29 -13.35 -1.77
CA TRP A 16 -2.96 -13.40 -0.34
C TRP A 16 -3.63 -14.57 0.41
N THR A 17 -4.80 -15.04 -0.03
CA THR A 17 -5.42 -16.25 0.57
C THR A 17 -4.71 -17.56 0.19
N LEU A 18 -4.00 -17.56 -0.93
CA LEU A 18 -3.27 -18.72 -1.45
C LEU A 18 -1.79 -18.69 -1.05
N GLN A 19 -1.26 -17.51 -0.76
CA GLN A 19 0.12 -17.30 -0.35
C GLN A 19 0.32 -17.70 1.12
N GLY A 20 1.01 -18.82 1.33
CA GLY A 20 1.56 -19.17 2.64
C GLY A 20 3.02 -18.75 2.75
N GLY A 21 3.44 -18.22 3.90
CA GLY A 21 4.85 -17.89 4.16
C GLY A 21 5.04 -16.72 5.11
N VAL A 22 6.26 -16.58 5.61
CA VAL A 22 6.70 -15.39 6.35
C VAL A 22 7.23 -14.38 5.33
N PRO A 23 6.97 -13.07 5.49
CA PRO A 23 7.51 -12.04 4.60
C PRO A 23 9.04 -12.11 4.50
N ALA A 24 9.58 -11.67 3.36
CA ALA A 24 11.03 -11.53 3.20
C ALA A 24 11.59 -10.48 4.19
N TRP A 25 12.92 -10.41 4.31
CA TRP A 25 13.56 -9.55 5.31
C TRP A 25 13.17 -8.07 5.19
N ASP A 26 13.22 -7.49 3.98
CA ASP A 26 12.83 -6.09 3.75
C ASP A 26 11.33 -5.85 4.05
N GLN A 27 10.49 -6.81 3.67
CA GLN A 27 9.04 -6.76 3.85
C GLN A 27 8.66 -6.76 5.32
N ALA A 28 9.32 -7.61 6.10
CA ALA A 28 9.17 -7.65 7.55
C ALA A 28 9.62 -6.32 8.19
N ASP A 29 10.69 -5.71 7.69
CA ASP A 29 11.16 -4.40 8.16
C ASP A 29 10.15 -3.28 7.87
N TYR A 30 9.56 -3.27 6.66
CA TYR A 30 8.47 -2.34 6.32
C TYR A 30 7.21 -2.56 7.14
N LEU A 31 6.87 -3.82 7.45
CA LEU A 31 5.73 -4.15 8.29
C LEU A 31 5.92 -3.65 9.71
N ASN A 32 7.10 -3.89 10.29
CA ASN A 32 7.45 -3.40 11.62
C ASN A 32 7.46 -1.87 11.66
N SER A 33 8.06 -1.21 10.66
CA SER A 33 8.05 0.24 10.55
C SER A 33 6.61 0.79 10.55
N ALA A 34 5.70 0.19 9.76
CA ALA A 34 4.30 0.59 9.72
C ALA A 34 3.58 0.37 11.07
N LEU A 35 3.83 -0.76 11.74
CA LEU A 35 3.27 -1.03 13.08
C LEU A 35 3.76 0.00 14.11
N ASP A 36 5.05 0.34 14.10
CA ASP A 36 5.63 1.29 15.03
C ASP A 36 5.11 2.71 14.80
N HIS A 37 4.94 3.12 13.53
CA HIS A 37 4.31 4.39 13.20
C HIS A 37 2.82 4.41 13.57
N GLY A 38 2.09 3.33 13.34
CA GLY A 38 0.69 3.20 13.77
C GLY A 38 0.53 3.28 15.29
N ARG A 39 1.46 2.70 16.06
CA ARG A 39 1.53 2.83 17.52
C ARG A 39 1.91 4.24 17.96
N ALA A 40 2.89 4.86 17.31
CA ALA A 40 3.31 6.22 17.64
C ALA A 40 2.25 7.28 17.32
N LEU A 41 1.37 7.02 16.34
CA LEU A 41 0.17 7.82 16.09
C LEU A 41 -0.96 7.54 17.11
N GLY A 42 -0.83 6.51 17.94
CA GLY A 42 -1.87 6.06 18.87
C GLY A 42 -3.05 5.35 18.21
N LEU A 43 -2.88 4.89 16.95
CA LEU A 43 -3.93 4.19 16.20
C LEU A 43 -3.94 2.68 16.46
N LEU A 44 -2.79 2.11 16.86
CA LEU A 44 -2.64 0.70 17.17
C LEU A 44 -2.48 0.44 18.67
N PRO A 45 -2.93 -0.73 19.17
CA PRO A 45 -2.77 -1.11 20.57
C PRO A 45 -1.30 -1.11 21.03
N GLY A 46 -1.09 -0.75 22.30
CA GLY A 46 0.25 -0.66 22.88
C GLY A 46 1.03 0.60 22.47
N GLY A 47 0.37 1.52 21.75
CA GLY A 47 0.93 2.80 21.33
C GLY A 47 0.26 4.02 21.99
N GLY A 48 0.81 5.20 21.71
CA GLY A 48 0.30 6.49 22.13
C GLY A 48 1.11 7.62 21.52
N TRP A 49 0.49 8.79 21.34
CA TRP A 49 1.14 9.96 20.78
C TRP A 49 2.26 10.47 21.70
N GLN A 50 3.48 10.56 21.18
CA GLN A 50 4.66 11.06 21.91
C GLN A 50 5.26 12.35 21.33
N GLY A 51 4.61 12.93 20.32
CA GLY A 51 5.07 14.15 19.64
C GLY A 51 5.75 13.89 18.30
N TRP A 52 5.91 14.96 17.53
CA TRP A 52 6.44 14.89 16.16
C TRP A 52 7.88 14.40 16.09
N ASN A 53 8.75 14.80 17.03
CA ASN A 53 10.14 14.35 17.03
C ASN A 53 10.22 12.82 17.22
N ALA A 54 9.52 12.29 18.23
CA ALA A 54 9.46 10.85 18.47
C ALA A 54 8.89 10.07 17.28
N LEU A 55 7.90 10.63 16.57
CA LEU A 55 7.36 10.03 15.34
C LEU A 55 8.38 10.00 14.20
N LEU A 56 9.08 11.12 13.97
CA LEU A 56 10.03 11.27 12.86
C LEU A 56 11.34 10.50 13.12
N ASP A 57 11.73 10.34 14.38
CA ASP A 57 12.92 9.59 14.79
C ASP A 57 12.78 8.07 14.55
N LEU A 58 11.56 7.55 14.36
CA LEU A 58 11.32 6.15 13.99
C LEU A 58 11.83 5.81 12.59
N SER A 59 12.08 6.81 11.74
CA SER A 59 12.38 6.60 10.32
C SER A 59 13.73 7.19 9.91
N PRO A 60 14.86 6.70 10.45
CA PRO A 60 16.19 7.27 10.21
C PRO A 60 16.70 7.07 8.77
N LYS A 61 16.11 6.13 8.01
CA LYS A 61 16.59 5.73 6.67
C LYS A 61 15.62 6.01 5.53
N ILE A 62 14.31 5.99 5.79
CA ILE A 62 13.26 6.03 4.76
C ILE A 62 12.28 7.15 5.12
N PRO A 63 11.76 7.96 4.17
CA PRO A 63 10.71 8.90 4.48
C PRO A 63 9.45 8.20 5.05
N PRO A 64 8.88 8.69 6.18
CA PRO A 64 7.90 7.92 6.96
C PRO A 64 6.50 7.86 6.34
N LEU A 65 6.24 8.53 5.21
CA LEU A 65 4.91 8.64 4.63
C LEU A 65 4.26 7.27 4.38
N ALA A 66 5.02 6.32 3.82
CA ALA A 66 4.53 4.97 3.59
C ALA A 66 4.15 4.29 4.91
N SER A 67 5.02 4.34 5.92
CA SER A 67 4.78 3.75 7.23
C SER A 67 3.60 4.39 7.96
N LEU A 68 3.42 5.71 7.85
CA LEU A 68 2.27 6.43 8.43
C LEU A 68 0.95 6.00 7.80
N VAL A 69 0.89 5.94 6.47
CA VAL A 69 -0.30 5.50 5.75
C VAL A 69 -0.60 4.03 6.06
N ASN A 70 0.41 3.16 6.00
CA ASN A 70 0.26 1.73 6.27
C ASN A 70 -0.19 1.48 7.71
N GLY A 71 0.43 2.13 8.69
CA GLY A 71 0.03 2.03 10.10
C GLY A 71 -1.40 2.51 10.35
N SER A 72 -1.84 3.54 9.61
CA SER A 72 -3.24 4.02 9.67
C SER A 72 -4.21 3.02 9.04
N VAL A 73 -3.85 2.38 7.93
CA VAL A 73 -4.67 1.33 7.31
C VAL A 73 -4.79 0.12 8.23
N MET A 74 -3.69 -0.31 8.85
CA MET A 74 -3.66 -1.41 9.82
C MET A 74 -4.57 -1.19 11.02
N ALA A 75 -4.83 0.06 11.41
CA ALA A 75 -5.76 0.37 12.50
C ALA A 75 -7.20 -0.08 12.18
N VAL A 76 -7.53 -0.24 10.90
CA VAL A 76 -8.85 -0.67 10.44
C VAL A 76 -8.83 -2.09 9.88
N SER A 77 -7.77 -2.47 9.16
CA SER A 77 -7.67 -3.79 8.52
C SER A 77 -6.99 -4.86 9.36
N GLY A 78 -6.17 -4.47 10.34
CA GLY A 78 -5.33 -5.32 11.17
C GLY A 78 -3.86 -5.39 10.72
N GLY A 79 -3.00 -5.98 11.56
CA GLY A 79 -1.54 -5.91 11.46
C GLY A 79 -0.84 -7.11 10.83
N ALA A 80 -1.57 -8.18 10.47
CA ALA A 80 -0.99 -9.30 9.74
C ALA A 80 -0.62 -8.89 8.30
N PRO A 81 0.35 -9.54 7.62
CA PRO A 81 0.77 -9.12 6.28
C PRO A 81 -0.37 -9.00 5.25
N ASP A 82 -1.28 -9.99 5.23
CA ASP A 82 -2.45 -10.00 4.35
C ASP A 82 -3.45 -8.88 4.69
N GLN A 83 -3.54 -8.48 5.96
CA GLN A 83 -4.38 -7.38 6.43
C GLN A 83 -3.75 -6.02 6.14
N ALA A 84 -2.44 -5.92 6.30
CA ALA A 84 -1.66 -4.72 6.02
C ALA A 84 -1.64 -4.41 4.51
N ALA A 85 -1.66 -5.43 3.65
CA ALA A 85 -1.66 -5.30 2.20
C ALA A 85 -2.83 -4.49 1.61
N TRP A 86 -3.85 -4.16 2.39
CA TRP A 86 -4.85 -3.15 2.00
C TRP A 86 -4.23 -1.79 1.66
N SER A 87 -3.09 -1.44 2.26
CA SER A 87 -2.35 -0.21 1.93
C SER A 87 -1.79 -0.26 0.50
N LEU A 88 -1.31 -1.41 0.05
CA LEU A 88 -0.83 -1.61 -1.33
C LEU A 88 -1.94 -1.41 -2.35
N SER A 89 -3.15 -1.90 -2.04
CA SER A 89 -4.35 -1.62 -2.83
C SER A 89 -4.66 -0.11 -2.90
N LEU A 90 -4.52 0.62 -1.79
CA LEU A 90 -4.70 2.07 -1.76
C LEU A 90 -3.67 2.80 -2.63
N TRP A 91 -2.38 2.43 -2.54
CA TRP A 91 -1.31 2.99 -3.36
C TRP A 91 -1.53 2.71 -4.85
N HIS A 92 -1.96 1.50 -5.20
CA HIS A 92 -2.30 1.15 -6.57
C HIS A 92 -3.48 1.99 -7.09
N GLY A 93 -4.50 2.22 -6.27
CA GLY A 93 -5.63 3.10 -6.62
C GLY A 93 -5.18 4.53 -6.92
N LEU A 94 -4.29 5.07 -6.08
CA LEU A 94 -3.69 6.39 -6.30
C LEU A 94 -2.87 6.45 -7.60
N LEU A 95 -2.07 5.42 -7.89
CA LEU A 95 -1.31 5.30 -9.13
C LEU A 95 -2.24 5.31 -10.36
N LEU A 96 -3.32 4.52 -10.33
CA LEU A 96 -4.29 4.47 -11.43
C LEU A 96 -4.99 5.82 -11.64
N ILE A 97 -5.31 6.55 -10.57
CA ILE A 97 -5.88 7.90 -10.67
C ILE A 97 -4.88 8.86 -11.33
N ALA A 98 -3.62 8.84 -10.91
CA ALA A 98 -2.58 9.69 -11.49
C ALA A 98 -2.38 9.41 -12.98
N VAL A 99 -2.22 8.13 -13.34
CA VAL A 99 -2.02 7.69 -14.73
C VAL A 99 -3.23 8.01 -15.59
N ALA A 100 -4.44 7.75 -15.10
CA ALA A 100 -5.65 8.11 -15.83
C ALA A 100 -5.75 9.61 -16.07
N GLY A 101 -5.40 10.42 -15.07
CA GLY A 101 -5.38 11.88 -15.17
C GLY A 101 -4.41 12.36 -16.24
N TRP A 102 -3.20 11.81 -16.26
CA TRP A 102 -2.17 12.15 -17.25
C TRP A 102 -2.54 11.67 -18.64
N GLY A 103 -2.89 10.39 -18.78
CA GLY A 103 -3.29 9.80 -20.06
C GLY A 103 -4.46 10.54 -20.69
N ARG A 104 -5.46 10.93 -19.89
CA ARG A 104 -6.62 11.68 -20.37
C ARG A 104 -6.25 13.09 -20.83
N ARG A 105 -5.33 13.77 -20.13
CA ARG A 105 -4.89 15.14 -20.50
C ARG A 105 -3.99 15.16 -21.73
N LEU A 106 -3.12 14.16 -21.88
CA LEU A 106 -2.11 14.15 -22.95
C LEU A 106 -2.63 13.53 -24.26
N TYR A 107 -3.42 12.45 -24.18
CA TYR A 107 -3.80 11.64 -25.35
C TYR A 107 -5.29 11.27 -25.40
N GLY A 108 -6.06 11.61 -24.36
CA GLY A 108 -7.50 11.39 -24.31
C GLY A 108 -7.93 10.10 -23.58
N PRO A 109 -9.25 9.87 -23.48
CA PRO A 109 -9.80 8.84 -22.60
C PRO A 109 -9.38 7.41 -22.95
N GLY A 110 -9.33 7.06 -24.24
CA GLY A 110 -8.97 5.70 -24.68
C GLY A 110 -7.57 5.30 -24.25
N PHE A 111 -6.60 6.22 -24.39
CA PHE A 111 -5.22 6.00 -23.94
C PHE A 111 -5.13 5.85 -22.42
N ALA A 112 -5.89 6.63 -21.65
CA ALA A 112 -5.95 6.49 -20.20
C ALA A 112 -6.41 5.08 -19.76
N TRP A 113 -7.43 4.52 -20.43
CA TRP A 113 -7.89 3.15 -20.17
C TRP A 113 -6.84 2.11 -20.49
N LEU A 114 -6.19 2.24 -21.65
CA LEU A 114 -5.11 1.34 -22.05
C LEU A 114 -3.96 1.37 -21.04
N ALA A 115 -3.46 2.56 -20.70
CA ALA A 115 -2.35 2.72 -19.76
C ALA A 115 -2.67 2.14 -18.38
N CYS A 116 -3.87 2.39 -17.86
CA CYS A 116 -4.31 1.84 -16.57
C CYS A 116 -4.47 0.31 -16.61
N GLY A 117 -4.98 -0.24 -17.71
CA GLY A 117 -5.05 -1.69 -17.90
C GLY A 117 -3.67 -2.34 -17.91
N LEU A 118 -2.71 -1.74 -18.61
CA LEU A 118 -1.33 -2.24 -18.65
C LEU A 118 -0.66 -2.18 -17.27
N ILE A 119 -0.78 -1.06 -16.55
CA ILE A 119 -0.25 -0.93 -15.18
C ILE A 119 -0.89 -1.94 -14.23
N ALA A 120 -2.18 -2.24 -14.40
CA ALA A 120 -2.88 -3.20 -13.56
C ALA A 120 -2.40 -4.65 -13.77
N MET A 121 -1.76 -4.98 -14.90
CA MET A 121 -1.43 -6.35 -15.30
C MET A 121 0.07 -6.62 -15.45
N VAL A 122 0.90 -5.59 -15.53
CA VAL A 122 2.34 -5.79 -15.77
C VAL A 122 3.01 -6.44 -14.55
N PRO A 123 3.84 -7.49 -14.73
CA PRO A 123 4.35 -8.32 -13.63
C PRO A 123 5.04 -7.55 -12.50
N ALA A 124 5.88 -6.56 -12.83
CA ALA A 124 6.59 -5.78 -11.82
C ALA A 124 5.64 -5.03 -10.86
N PHE A 125 4.47 -4.60 -11.33
CA PHE A 125 3.46 -3.96 -10.46
C PHE A 125 2.54 -4.97 -9.77
N LEU A 126 2.48 -6.22 -10.26
CA LEU A 126 1.84 -7.33 -9.53
C LEU A 126 2.69 -7.72 -8.32
N GLU A 127 4.01 -7.82 -8.48
CA GLU A 127 4.92 -8.06 -7.35
C GLU A 127 4.73 -6.99 -6.28
N LEU A 128 4.80 -5.70 -6.64
CA LEU A 128 4.64 -4.59 -5.68
C LEU A 128 3.28 -4.50 -4.95
N ARG A 129 2.23 -5.19 -5.43
CA ARG A 129 0.91 -5.19 -4.78
C ARG A 129 0.61 -6.48 -4.02
N THR A 130 1.36 -7.54 -4.30
CA THR A 130 1.24 -8.84 -3.64
C THR A 130 2.41 -9.15 -2.73
N ASP A 131 3.31 -8.19 -2.55
CA ASP A 131 4.51 -8.30 -1.74
C ASP A 131 4.56 -7.10 -0.81
N TYR A 132 4.57 -7.37 0.50
CA TYR A 132 4.34 -6.34 1.52
C TYR A 132 5.61 -5.53 1.81
#